data_AF-A0A368T813-F1
#
_entry.id   AF-A0A368T813-F1
#
_cell.length_a   1.000
_cell.length_b   1.000
_cell.length_c   1.000
_cell.angle_alpha   90.00
_cell.angle_beta   90.00
_cell.angle_gamma   90.00
#
_symmetry.space_group_name_H-M   'P 1'
#
loop_
_entity.id
_entity.type
_entity.pdbx_description
1 polymer ?
#
loop_
_entity_poly.entity_id
_entity_poly.type
_entity_poly.pdbx_seq_one_letter_code
_entity_poly.pdbx_strand_id
1 'polypeptide(L)'
;MSTRVEGAWETSVPRTKVSDNAARIALRDSSGATDGPVSLRVVTPDGDEYTASTTLAGTDWSELVFPNHFDDGPQTLPDGTYTVVWSSGEAGDGPFISCDGFRVEA
;
A
#
# COMPACT_ATOMS: atom_id res chain seq x y z
N MET A 1 12.32 -16.26 -9.73
CA MET A 1 12.53 -14.96 -10.41
C MET A 1 11.39 -14.06 -9.99
N SER A 2 11.65 -12.98 -9.25
CA SER A 2 10.61 -11.98 -8.94
C SER A 2 10.58 -11.01 -10.11
N THR A 3 9.49 -10.99 -10.88
CA THR A 3 9.29 -10.06 -11.98
C THR A 3 8.74 -8.75 -11.43
N ARG A 4 9.36 -7.63 -11.80
CA ARG A 4 8.91 -6.28 -11.46
C ARG A 4 8.08 -5.72 -12.60
N VAL A 5 7.00 -5.00 -12.28
CA VAL A 5 6.22 -4.25 -13.26
C VAL A 5 6.95 -2.94 -13.62
N GLU A 6 7.20 -2.71 -14.90
CA GLU A 6 7.78 -1.45 -15.39
C GLU A 6 6.75 -0.32 -15.30
N GLY A 7 7.19 0.91 -15.01
CA GLY A 7 6.31 2.07 -14.89
C GLY A 7 6.98 3.25 -14.19
N ALA A 8 6.38 4.44 -14.31
CA ALA A 8 6.82 5.64 -13.60
C ALA A 8 6.15 5.70 -12.22
N TRP A 9 6.44 4.69 -11.40
CA TRP A 9 5.76 4.47 -10.13
C TRP A 9 6.08 5.56 -9.10
N GLU A 10 5.04 6.09 -8.48
CA GLU A 10 5.14 6.99 -7.34
C GLU A 10 4.28 6.47 -6.19
N THR A 11 4.80 6.58 -4.96
CA THR A 11 4.11 6.19 -3.74
C THR A 11 3.91 7.38 -2.82
N SER A 12 2.80 7.37 -2.10
CA SER A 12 2.52 8.32 -1.02
C SER A 12 2.15 7.55 0.23
N VAL A 13 2.92 7.76 1.30
CA VAL A 13 2.65 7.24 2.64
C VAL A 13 2.99 8.34 3.65
N PRO A 14 2.44 8.30 4.87
CA PRO A 14 2.76 9.30 5.89
C PRO A 14 4.26 9.34 6.16
N ARG A 15 4.87 10.51 5.96
CA ARG A 15 6.29 10.75 6.27
C ARG A 15 6.48 11.28 7.70
N THR A 16 5.38 11.70 8.32
CA THR A 16 5.29 12.06 9.73
C THR A 16 4.56 10.96 10.49
N LYS A 17 4.69 10.98 11.82
CA LYS A 17 4.04 10.01 12.71
C LYS A 17 2.52 10.05 12.52
N VAL A 18 1.92 8.86 12.46
CA VAL A 18 0.47 8.68 12.40
C VAL A 18 -0.09 8.67 13.82
N SER A 19 -0.84 9.71 14.19
CA SER A 19 -1.46 9.86 15.52
C SER A 19 -2.95 9.51 15.57
N ASP A 20 -3.63 9.50 14.41
CA ASP A 20 -5.08 9.27 14.32
C ASP A 20 -5.43 7.79 14.05
N ASN A 21 -4.49 6.87 14.30
CA ASN A 21 -4.62 5.43 14.04
C ASN A 21 -5.03 5.06 12.60
N ALA A 22 -4.81 5.95 11.63
CA ALA A 22 -5.10 5.70 10.22
C ALA A 22 -4.02 6.30 9.32
N ALA A 23 -3.53 5.49 8.38
CA ALA A 23 -2.53 5.89 7.40
C ALA A 23 -3.13 5.92 5.99
N ARG A 24 -3.04 7.06 5.32
CA ARG A 24 -3.37 7.16 3.89
C ARG A 24 -2.18 6.68 3.06
N ILE A 25 -2.42 5.68 2.23
CA ILE A 25 -1.43 5.01 1.39
C ILE A 25 -1.90 5.14 -0.05
N ALA A 26 -1.04 5.58 -0.96
CA ALA A 26 -1.40 5.74 -2.36
C ALA A 26 -0.30 5.29 -3.31
N LEU A 27 -0.73 4.89 -4.51
CA LEU A 27 0.12 4.51 -5.64
C LEU A 27 -0.41 5.20 -6.90
N ARG A 28 0.50 5.62 -7.79
CA ARG A 28 0.18 5.97 -9.17
C ARG A 28 1.29 5.57 -10.12
N ASP A 29 0.94 5.40 -11.39
CA ASP A 29 1.89 5.44 -12.51
C ASP A 29 1.82 6.83 -13.14
N SER A 30 2.83 7.69 -12.90
CA SER A 30 2.81 9.06 -13.42
C SER A 30 2.97 9.15 -14.94
N SER A 31 3.31 8.04 -15.60
CA SER A 31 3.29 7.93 -17.06
C SER A 31 1.90 7.62 -17.63
N GLY A 32 0.99 7.09 -16.80
CA GLY A 32 -0.32 6.60 -17.22
C GLY A 32 -0.27 5.40 -18.16
N ALA A 33 0.84 4.65 -18.18
CA ALA A 33 1.00 3.49 -19.04
C ALA A 33 0.31 2.24 -18.50
N THR A 34 -0.04 2.24 -17.20
CA THR A 34 -0.61 1.09 -16.51
C THR A 34 -1.97 1.41 -15.90
N ASP A 35 -2.97 0.63 -16.30
CA ASP A 35 -4.32 0.62 -15.73
C ASP A 35 -4.67 -0.77 -15.21
N GLY A 36 -5.59 -0.83 -14.25
CA GLY A 36 -6.18 -2.08 -13.79
C GLY A 36 -5.95 -2.38 -12.31
N PRO A 37 -6.28 -3.61 -11.87
CA PRO A 37 -6.25 -3.95 -10.46
C PRO A 37 -4.84 -3.97 -9.91
N VAL A 38 -4.71 -3.45 -8.69
CA VAL A 38 -3.50 -3.53 -7.87
C VAL A 38 -3.88 -3.92 -6.45
N SER A 39 -2.97 -4.62 -5.81
CA SER A 39 -3.11 -5.09 -4.45
C SER A 39 -2.05 -4.45 -3.56
N LEU A 40 -2.46 -4.14 -2.34
CA LEU A 40 -1.66 -3.54 -1.29
C LEU A 40 -1.55 -4.53 -0.14
N ARG A 41 -0.33 -4.91 0.21
CA ARG A 41 -0.02 -5.66 1.44
C ARG A 41 0.65 -4.74 2.44
N VAL A 42 0.11 -4.66 3.64
CA VAL A 42 0.70 -3.96 4.79
C VAL A 42 1.21 -5.00 5.78
N VAL A 43 2.49 -4.94 6.10
CA VAL A 43 3.13 -5.77 7.13
C VAL A 43 3.37 -4.91 8.36
N THR A 44 2.81 -5.31 9.50
CA THR A 44 2.94 -4.60 10.77
C THR A 44 4.33 -4.84 11.39
N PRO A 45 4.72 -4.02 12.40
CA PRO A 45 5.95 -4.24 13.16
C PRO A 45 6.04 -5.64 13.81
N ASP A 46 4.89 -6.20 14.18
CA ASP A 46 4.79 -7.51 14.82
C ASP A 46 4.81 -8.67 13.80
N GLY A 47 4.76 -8.35 12.50
CA GLY A 47 4.81 -9.31 11.40
C GLY A 47 3.46 -9.74 10.85
N ASP A 48 2.35 -9.23 11.39
CA ASP A 48 1.01 -9.48 10.84
C ASP A 48 0.84 -8.83 9.46
N GLU A 49 0.12 -9.49 8.57
CA GLU A 49 -0.09 -9.04 7.19
C GLU A 49 -1.57 -8.77 6.91
N TYR A 50 -1.83 -7.64 6.25
CA TYR A 50 -3.16 -7.23 5.82
C TYR A 50 -3.14 -6.89 4.34
N THR A 51 -4.16 -7.33 3.59
CA THR A 51 -4.25 -7.07 2.15
C THR A 51 -5.54 -6.33 1.80
N ALA A 52 -5.45 -5.40 0.86
CA ALA A 52 -6.57 -4.72 0.22
C ALA A 52 -6.29 -4.52 -1.27
N SER A 53 -7.32 -4.31 -2.08
CA SER A 53 -7.19 -4.05 -3.52
C SER A 53 -7.78 -2.70 -3.90
N THR A 54 -7.27 -2.11 -4.98
CA THR A 54 -7.83 -0.94 -5.64
C THR A 54 -7.52 -1.00 -7.14
N THR A 55 -7.97 -0.01 -7.92
CA THR A 55 -7.74 0.05 -9.37
C THR A 55 -6.94 1.30 -9.72
N LEU A 56 -5.89 1.13 -10.52
CA LEU A 56 -5.18 2.21 -11.19
C LEU A 56 -6.00 2.71 -12.38
N ALA A 57 -6.07 4.03 -12.53
CA ALA A 57 -6.76 4.69 -13.63
C ALA A 57 -5.97 5.93 -14.10
N GLY A 58 -5.44 5.86 -15.32
CA GLY A 58 -4.63 6.91 -15.93
C GLY A 58 -3.47 7.32 -15.04
N THR A 59 -3.36 8.62 -14.78
CA THR A 59 -2.30 9.22 -13.95
C THR A 59 -2.76 9.55 -12.52
N ASP A 60 -3.98 9.17 -12.16
CA ASP A 60 -4.59 9.51 -10.88
C ASP A 60 -3.99 8.68 -9.74
N TRP A 61 -4.09 9.21 -8.52
CA TRP A 61 -3.70 8.49 -7.32
C TRP A 61 -4.78 7.50 -6.92
N SER A 62 -4.41 6.23 -6.80
CA SER A 62 -5.25 5.21 -6.19
C SER A 62 -4.94 5.16 -4.70
N GLU A 63 -5.91 5.52 -3.87
CA GLU A 63 -5.74 5.68 -2.43
C GLU A 63 -6.43 4.58 -1.62
N LEU A 64 -5.76 4.10 -0.57
CA LEU A 64 -6.30 3.21 0.46
C LEU A 64 -5.98 3.80 1.85
N VAL A 65 -6.87 3.57 2.81
CA VAL A 65 -6.67 4.00 4.20
C VAL A 65 -6.51 2.76 5.07
N PHE A 66 -5.32 2.56 5.63
CA PHE A 66 -5.07 1.49 6.59
C PHE A 66 -5.39 1.98 8.01
N PRO A 67 -6.10 1.20 8.85
CA PRO A 67 -6.64 -0.14 8.59
C PRO A 67 -8.03 -0.16 7.91
N ASN A 68 -8.68 0.99 7.75
CA ASN A 68 -10.11 1.10 7.42
C ASN A 68 -10.58 0.46 6.10
N HIS A 69 -9.72 0.35 5.08
CA HIS A 69 -10.04 -0.26 3.79
C HIS A 69 -9.63 -1.73 3.68
N PHE A 70 -9.24 -2.35 4.79
CA PHE A 70 -8.82 -3.76 4.85
C PHE A 70 -9.90 -4.55 5.56
N ASP A 71 -10.38 -5.64 4.94
CA ASP A 71 -11.52 -6.43 5.45
C ASP A 71 -11.31 -6.92 6.89
N ASP A 72 -10.09 -7.35 7.20
CA ASP A 72 -9.66 -7.79 8.54
C ASP A 72 -8.69 -6.81 9.20
N GLY A 73 -8.81 -5.50 8.90
CA GLY A 73 -7.93 -4.47 9.43
C GLY A 73 -7.86 -4.46 10.98
N PRO A 74 -6.66 -4.27 11.56
CA PRO A 74 -6.49 -4.31 13.02
C PRO A 74 -7.25 -3.18 13.71
N GLN A 75 -7.83 -3.49 14.88
CA GLN A 75 -8.51 -2.49 15.72
C GLN A 75 -7.54 -1.55 16.45
N THR A 76 -6.31 -2.01 16.66
CA THR A 76 -5.24 -1.27 17.33
C THR A 76 -3.98 -1.36 16.49
N LEU A 77 -3.30 -0.23 16.30
CA LEU A 77 -2.04 -0.20 15.56
C LEU A 77 -0.87 -0.33 16.55
N PRO A 78 -0.08 -1.42 16.54
CA PRO A 78 1.17 -1.46 17.29
C PRO A 78 2.12 -0.34 16.85
N ASP A 79 2.85 0.22 17.80
CA ASP A 79 3.89 1.21 17.53
C ASP A 79 5.03 0.59 16.72
N GLY A 80 5.54 1.33 15.75
CA GLY A 80 6.69 0.91 14.96
C GLY A 80 6.58 1.20 13.47
N THR A 81 7.43 0.53 12.70
CA THR A 81 7.53 0.70 11.25
C THR A 81 6.68 -0.33 10.52
N TYR A 82 5.76 0.15 9.70
CA TYR A 82 4.92 -0.65 8.83
C TYR A 82 5.53 -0.68 7.43
N THR A 83 5.55 -1.85 6.83
CA THR A 83 5.99 -2.02 5.44
C THR A 83 4.78 -2.08 4.52
N VAL A 84 4.86 -1.38 3.41
CA VAL A 84 3.79 -1.25 2.42
C VAL A 84 4.30 -1.80 1.09
N VAL A 85 3.67 -2.86 0.59
CA VAL A 85 4.05 -3.52 -0.66
C VAL A 85 2.89 -3.45 -1.64
N TRP A 86 3.16 -2.91 -2.82
CA TRP A 86 2.23 -2.88 -3.94
C TRP A 86 2.58 -3.95 -4.98
N SER A 87 1.58 -4.67 -5.45
CA SER A 87 1.68 -5.67 -6.51
C SER A 87 0.57 -5.44 -7.55
N SER A 88 0.84 -5.82 -8.80
CA SER A 88 -0.22 -5.81 -9.83
C SER A 88 -1.20 -6.95 -9.60
N GLY A 89 -2.44 -6.81 -10.10
CA GLY A 89 -3.47 -7.82 -9.94
C GLY A 89 -4.12 -7.81 -8.56
N GLU A 90 -5.08 -8.71 -8.41
CA GLU A 90 -5.82 -8.92 -7.17
C GLU A 90 -5.04 -9.80 -6.19
N ALA A 91 -5.32 -9.65 -4.89
CA ALA A 91 -4.91 -10.57 -3.83
C ALA A 91 -3.39 -10.74 -3.58
N GLY A 92 -2.52 -9.83 -4.05
CA GLY A 92 -1.12 -9.76 -3.61
C GLY A 92 -0.16 -10.77 -4.27
N ASP A 93 -0.65 -11.63 -5.16
CA ASP A 93 0.13 -12.69 -5.83
C ASP A 93 0.72 -12.27 -7.19
N GLY A 94 0.36 -11.10 -7.70
CA GLY A 94 0.93 -10.62 -8.96
C GLY A 94 2.32 -10.00 -8.81
N PRO A 95 2.95 -9.64 -9.95
CA PRO A 95 4.30 -9.09 -9.95
C PRO A 95 4.43 -7.81 -9.12
N PHE A 96 5.63 -7.63 -8.56
CA PHE A 96 5.97 -6.54 -7.65
C PHE A 96 5.96 -5.18 -8.36
N ILE A 97 5.39 -4.17 -7.72
CA ILE A 97 5.40 -2.78 -8.20
C ILE A 97 6.38 -1.94 -7.37
N SER A 98 6.08 -1.79 -6.07
CA SER A 98 6.81 -0.89 -5.17
C SER A 98 6.78 -1.36 -3.72
N CYS A 99 7.75 -0.89 -2.93
CA CYS A 99 7.86 -1.08 -1.49
C CYS A 99 8.14 0.26 -0.81
N ASP A 100 7.37 0.61 0.21
CA ASP A 100 7.51 1.84 1.00
C ASP A 100 7.20 1.52 2.49
N GLY A 101 7.16 2.54 3.35
CA GLY A 101 6.78 2.35 4.75
C GLY A 101 6.42 3.63 5.48
N PHE A 102 5.66 3.48 6.57
CA PHE A 102 5.27 4.57 7.47
C PHE A 102 5.47 4.15 8.93
N ARG A 103 5.41 5.11 9.84
CA ARG A 103 5.63 4.89 11.27
C ARG A 103 4.43 5.32 12.11
N VAL A 104 4.02 4.43 13.01
CA VAL A 104 2.99 4.68 14.04
C VAL A 104 3.69 4.83 15.39
N GLU A 105 3.25 5.80 16.18
CA GLU A 105 3.64 5.98 17.58
C GLU A 105 2.46 6.55 18.36
N ALA A 106 2.22 6.03 19.56
CA ALA A 106 1.25 6.53 20.54
C ALA A 106 1.65 7.87 21.19
#